data_AF-A0A2J7PE72-F1
#
_entry.id   AF-A0A2J7PE72-F1
#
_cell.length_a   1.000
_cell.length_b   1.000
_cell.length_c   1.000
_cell.angle_alpha   90.00
_cell.angle_beta   90.00
_cell.angle_gamma   90.00
#
_symmetry.space_group_name_H-M   'P 1'
#
loop_
_entity.id
_entity.type
_entity.pdbx_description
1 polymer ?
#
loop_
_entity_poly.entity_id
_entity_poly.type
_entity_poly.pdbx_seq_one_letter_code
_entity_poly.pdbx_strand_id
1 'polypeptide(L)'
;MASPQQKAFCVLEFAKTNSVVTVQRFEGNTVTGQTYLDMLQNWLFTSLQADSHDFIFQQDGAPPHWHLMVRAFLTEKVPQRWIGRKGAKDLTLCAWPARSPDLTVCDFFLWGYVKDHVYVPPLPTNLDDLKHRITTAINSVHRDMLIRAWEEFSYRIDVARAAGGGHIEHL
;
A
#
# COMPACT_ATOMS: atom_id res chain seq x y z
N MET A 1 6.83 30.30 6.54
CA MET A 1 7.09 29.42 5.38
C MET A 1 6.49 28.06 5.70
N ALA A 2 5.58 27.54 4.89
CA ALA A 2 5.02 26.21 5.10
C ALA A 2 6.12 25.17 4.86
N SER A 3 6.29 24.22 5.79
CA SER A 3 7.18 23.08 5.59
C SER A 3 6.74 22.29 4.35
N PRO A 4 7.65 21.86 3.46
CA PRO A 4 7.30 20.99 2.35
C PRO A 4 6.56 19.74 2.87
N GLN A 5 5.33 19.51 2.42
CA GLN A 5 4.62 18.28 2.74
C GLN A 5 5.12 17.19 1.80
N GLN A 6 5.48 16.03 2.34
CA GLN A 6 5.87 14.85 1.57
C GLN A 6 4.87 13.73 1.85
N LYS A 7 4.46 13.01 0.80
CA LYS A 7 3.64 11.80 0.92
C LYS A 7 4.53 10.57 0.79
N ALA A 8 4.33 9.62 1.69
CA ALA A 8 4.94 8.30 1.62
C ALA A 8 3.93 7.33 1.02
N PHE A 9 4.38 6.46 0.11
CA PHE A 9 3.64 5.30 -0.33
C PHE A 9 4.37 4.06 0.14
N CYS A 10 3.64 3.08 0.65
CA CYS A 10 4.24 1.83 1.09
C CYS A 10 3.79 0.67 0.21
N VAL A 11 4.76 -0.18 -0.13
CA VAL A 11 4.52 -1.44 -0.83
C VAL A 11 4.82 -2.56 0.14
N LEU A 12 3.92 -3.54 0.19
CA LEU A 12 4.09 -4.75 0.96
C LEU A 12 4.21 -5.94 0.00
N GLU A 13 5.37 -6.58 -0.04
CA GLU A 13 5.60 -7.81 -0.79
C GLU A 13 5.62 -9.02 0.14
N PHE A 14 4.82 -10.05 -0.18
CA PHE A 14 4.57 -11.21 0.70
C PHE A 14 4.93 -12.57 0.09
N ALA A 15 5.42 -12.63 -1.15
CA ALA A 15 5.46 -13.88 -1.91
C ALA A 15 6.55 -14.88 -1.47
N LYS A 16 7.56 -14.49 -0.68
CA LYS A 16 8.75 -15.33 -0.45
C LYS A 16 9.29 -15.38 0.97
N THR A 17 8.44 -15.32 1.99
CA THR A 17 8.89 -15.45 3.39
C THR A 17 9.92 -14.42 3.88
N ASN A 18 10.30 -13.49 3.00
CA ASN A 18 11.05 -12.28 3.24
C ASN A 18 10.10 -11.16 2.88
N SER A 19 9.79 -10.34 3.86
CA SER A 19 8.89 -9.22 3.66
C SER A 19 9.70 -7.99 3.30
N VAL A 20 9.39 -7.41 2.14
CA VAL A 20 9.94 -6.13 1.77
C VAL A 20 8.85 -5.09 1.99
N VAL A 21 9.01 -4.31 3.05
CA VAL A 21 8.22 -3.10 3.30
C VAL A 21 9.08 -1.93 2.85
N THR A 22 8.74 -1.33 1.71
CA THR A 22 9.51 -0.20 1.16
C THR A 22 8.65 1.05 1.12
N VAL A 23 9.26 2.18 1.45
CA VAL A 23 8.64 3.50 1.33
C VAL A 23 9.30 4.32 0.26
N GLN A 24 8.49 4.71 -0.74
CA GLN A 24 8.84 5.76 -1.67
C GLN A 24 8.24 7.08 -1.20
N ARG A 25 9.06 8.13 -1.22
CA ARG A 25 8.67 9.49 -0.87
C ARG A 25 8.57 10.32 -2.15
N PHE A 26 7.50 11.10 -2.26
CA PHE A 26 7.31 12.04 -3.36
C PHE A 26 7.69 13.45 -2.91
N GLU A 27 8.39 14.17 -3.78
CA GLU A 27 8.59 15.61 -3.61
C GLU A 27 7.35 16.36 -4.12
N GLY A 28 6.87 17.31 -3.33
CA GLY A 28 5.65 18.07 -3.61
C GLY A 28 4.43 17.60 -2.82
N ASN A 29 3.41 18.46 -2.80
CA ASN A 29 2.29 18.32 -1.86
C ASN A 29 1.27 17.23 -2.25
N THR A 30 1.26 16.79 -3.51
CA THR A 30 0.19 15.92 -4.04
C THR A 30 0.73 14.86 -5.00
N VAL A 31 0.46 13.59 -4.68
CA VAL A 31 0.59 12.48 -5.63
C VAL A 31 -0.52 12.60 -6.68
N THR A 32 -0.14 12.73 -7.95
CA THR A 32 -1.03 12.71 -9.11
C THR A 32 -1.02 11.34 -9.77
N GLY A 33 -1.94 11.10 -10.70
CA GLY A 33 -1.94 9.87 -11.50
C GLY A 33 -0.65 9.67 -12.30
N GLN A 34 -0.05 10.75 -12.80
CA GLN A 34 1.22 10.68 -13.54
C GLN A 34 2.38 10.34 -12.61
N THR A 35 2.55 11.07 -11.50
CA THR A 35 3.65 10.78 -10.56
C THR A 35 3.53 9.38 -9.95
N TYR A 36 2.31 8.89 -9.74
CA TYR A 36 2.08 7.53 -9.29
C TYR A 36 2.47 6.50 -10.37
N LEU A 37 2.10 6.74 -11.63
CA LEU A 37 2.52 5.90 -12.76
C LEU A 37 4.05 5.86 -12.88
N ASP A 38 4.72 7.01 -12.78
CA ASP A 38 6.17 7.09 -12.87
C ASP A 38 6.85 6.28 -11.76
N MET A 39 6.30 6.31 -10.53
CA MET A 39 6.76 5.46 -9.43
C MET A 39 6.55 3.97 -9.72
N LEU A 40 5.37 3.60 -10.23
CA LEU A 40 5.08 2.21 -10.60
C LEU A 40 6.06 1.69 -11.65
N GLN A 41 6.28 2.47 -12.71
CA GLN A 41 7.11 2.09 -13.86
C GLN A 41 8.60 2.01 -13.53
N ASN A 42 9.12 3.03 -12.85
CA ASN A 42 10.56 3.24 -12.76
C ASN A 42 11.16 2.70 -11.46
N TRP A 43 10.33 2.38 -10.46
CA TRP A 43 10.80 1.89 -9.17
C TRP A 43 10.13 0.59 -8.77
N LEU A 44 8.80 0.57 -8.63
CA LEU A 44 8.12 -0.58 -8.04
C LEU A 44 8.18 -1.81 -8.94
N PHE A 45 7.66 -1.73 -10.16
CA PHE A 45 7.61 -2.88 -11.05
C PHE A 45 9.00 -3.29 -11.53
N THR A 46 9.94 -2.36 -11.65
CA THR A 46 11.35 -2.69 -11.89
C THR A 46 11.92 -3.57 -10.78
N SER A 47 11.66 -3.22 -9.52
CA SER A 47 12.15 -3.97 -8.36
C SER A 47 11.45 -5.32 -8.21
N LEU A 48 10.12 -5.34 -8.32
CA LEU A 48 9.33 -6.58 -8.21
C LEU A 48 9.70 -7.57 -9.31
N GLN A 49 9.74 -7.14 -10.57
CA GLN A 49 10.04 -8.04 -11.69
C GLN A 49 11.48 -8.55 -11.69
N ALA A 50 12.42 -7.82 -11.06
CA ALA A 50 13.76 -8.32 -10.83
C ALA A 50 13.80 -9.46 -9.80
N ASP A 51 12.88 -9.49 -8.83
CA ASP A 51 12.79 -10.58 -7.84
C ASP A 51 11.88 -11.73 -8.29
N SER A 52 10.68 -11.42 -8.77
CA SER A 52 9.66 -12.40 -9.16
C SER A 52 8.67 -11.83 -10.16
N HIS A 53 8.23 -12.67 -11.10
CA HIS A 53 7.07 -12.37 -11.94
C HIS A 53 5.76 -12.90 -11.37
N ASP A 54 5.82 -13.75 -10.35
CA ASP A 54 4.68 -14.41 -9.72
C ASP A 54 4.25 -13.65 -8.46
N PHE A 55 3.42 -12.64 -8.68
CA PHE A 55 2.78 -11.86 -7.62
C PHE A 55 1.42 -11.33 -8.08
N ILE A 56 0.59 -10.99 -7.10
CA ILE A 56 -0.65 -10.23 -7.29
C ILE A 56 -0.44 -8.84 -6.69
N PHE A 57 -0.70 -7.80 -7.47
CA PHE A 57 -0.60 -6.41 -7.02
C PHE A 57 -1.95 -5.90 -6.53
N GLN A 58 -2.05 -5.33 -5.33
CA GLN A 58 -3.27 -4.71 -4.84
C GLN A 58 -3.06 -3.20 -4.61
N GLN A 59 -4.06 -2.40 -4.99
CA GLN A 59 -4.14 -0.98 -4.66
C GLN A 59 -5.58 -0.58 -4.28
N ASP A 60 -5.70 0.46 -3.46
CA ASP A 60 -6.99 0.99 -3.04
C ASP A 60 -7.66 1.87 -4.13
N GLY A 61 -8.77 2.50 -3.76
CA GLY A 61 -9.55 3.37 -4.64
C GLY A 61 -9.08 4.83 -4.75
N ALA A 62 -7.89 5.20 -4.27
CA ALA A 62 -7.44 6.59 -4.28
C ALA A 62 -7.44 7.20 -5.70
N PRO A 63 -7.73 8.50 -5.88
CA PRO A 63 -7.87 9.10 -7.21
C PRO A 63 -6.66 8.88 -8.15
N PRO A 64 -5.39 8.97 -7.70
CA PRO A 64 -4.23 8.66 -8.54
C PRO A 64 -4.22 7.23 -9.09
N HIS A 65 -4.70 6.26 -8.30
CA HIS A 65 -4.72 4.84 -8.66
C HIS A 65 -5.76 4.54 -9.75
N TRP A 66 -6.79 5.38 -9.86
CA TRP A 66 -7.84 5.28 -10.88
C TRP A 66 -7.51 5.98 -12.20
N HIS A 67 -6.33 6.61 -12.31
CA HIS A 67 -5.91 7.27 -13.52
C HIS A 67 -5.83 6.29 -14.71
N LEU A 68 -6.26 6.74 -15.89
CA LEU A 68 -6.38 5.86 -17.07
C LEU A 68 -5.06 5.18 -17.43
N MET A 69 -3.95 5.93 -17.42
CA MET A 69 -2.64 5.40 -17.77
C MET A 69 -2.12 4.40 -16.72
N VAL A 70 -2.48 4.59 -15.44
CA VAL A 70 -2.13 3.64 -14.37
C VAL A 70 -2.83 2.30 -14.60
N ARG A 71 -4.12 2.33 -14.90
CA ARG A 71 -4.91 1.11 -15.16
C ARG A 71 -4.48 0.40 -16.44
N ALA A 72 -4.17 1.16 -17.49
CA ALA A 72 -3.64 0.62 -18.73
C ALA A 72 -2.30 -0.08 -18.48
N PHE A 73 -1.40 0.56 -17.73
CA PHE A 73 -0.12 -0.04 -17.33
C PHE A 73 -0.29 -1.33 -16.53
N LEU A 74 -1.14 -1.35 -15.50
CA LEU A 74 -1.37 -2.56 -14.69
C LEU A 74 -2.00 -3.70 -15.51
N THR A 75 -2.94 -3.36 -16.41
CA THR A 75 -3.57 -4.32 -17.34
C THR A 75 -2.54 -4.92 -18.30
N GLU A 76 -1.57 -4.14 -18.76
CA GLU A 76 -0.49 -4.62 -19.63
C GLU A 76 0.55 -5.46 -18.87
N LYS A 77 1.01 -4.98 -17.70
CA LYS A 77 2.15 -5.59 -16.99
C LYS A 77 1.79 -6.83 -16.18
N VAL A 78 0.61 -6.86 -15.58
CA VAL A 78 0.16 -7.95 -14.70
C VAL A 78 -1.30 -8.31 -14.99
N PRO A 79 -1.66 -8.66 -16.24
CA PRO A 79 -3.04 -8.99 -16.60
C PRO A 79 -3.58 -10.11 -15.71
N GLN A 80 -4.80 -9.93 -15.20
CA GLN A 80 -5.47 -10.86 -14.28
C GLN A 80 -4.70 -11.11 -12.96
N ARG A 81 -3.73 -10.26 -12.63
CA ARG A 81 -2.92 -10.36 -11.40
C ARG A 81 -2.80 -9.01 -10.69
N TRP A 82 -3.80 -8.16 -10.85
CA TRP A 82 -3.93 -6.97 -10.01
C TRP A 82 -5.36 -6.75 -9.51
N ILE A 83 -5.46 -6.19 -8.31
CA ILE A 83 -6.67 -5.94 -7.56
C ILE A 83 -6.79 -4.44 -7.34
N GLY A 84 -7.97 -3.89 -7.59
CA GLY A 84 -8.24 -2.49 -7.40
C GLY A 84 -9.61 -2.13 -7.91
N ARG A 85 -9.88 -0.85 -8.11
CA ARG A 85 -11.11 -0.43 -8.77
C ARG A 85 -11.15 -1.01 -10.20
N LYS A 86 -12.32 -1.48 -10.65
CA LYS A 86 -12.50 -2.21 -11.91
C LYS A 86 -13.33 -1.43 -12.92
N GLY A 87 -12.77 -1.22 -14.11
CA GLY A 87 -13.49 -0.72 -15.29
C GLY A 87 -13.80 -1.85 -16.28
N ALA A 88 -14.69 -1.57 -17.24
CA ALA A 88 -15.17 -2.59 -18.20
C ALA A 88 -14.07 -3.19 -19.09
N LYS A 89 -12.98 -2.44 -19.34
CA LYS A 89 -11.85 -2.87 -20.17
C LYS A 89 -10.64 -3.33 -19.36
N ASP A 90 -10.72 -3.28 -18.04
CA ASP A 90 -9.58 -3.58 -17.17
C ASP A 90 -9.49 -5.09 -16.92
N LEU A 91 -8.28 -5.66 -17.04
CA LEU A 91 -8.01 -7.06 -16.74
C LEU A 91 -7.61 -7.23 -15.27
N THR A 92 -8.47 -6.79 -14.35
CA THR A 92 -8.30 -6.99 -12.90
C THR A 92 -8.60 -8.45 -12.51
N LEU A 93 -7.86 -9.00 -11.55
CA LEU A 93 -8.19 -10.26 -10.90
C LEU A 93 -9.54 -10.18 -10.16
N CYS A 94 -9.70 -9.15 -9.33
CA CYS A 94 -10.96 -8.85 -8.65
C CYS A 94 -11.11 -7.36 -8.41
N ALA A 95 -12.35 -6.92 -8.18
CA ALA A 95 -12.64 -5.54 -7.82
C ALA A 95 -12.43 -5.33 -6.32
N TRP A 96 -11.67 -4.31 -5.94
CA TRP A 96 -11.55 -3.89 -4.55
C TRP A 96 -12.75 -3.01 -4.17
N PRO A 97 -13.40 -3.26 -3.02
CA PRO A 97 -14.53 -2.46 -2.57
C PRO A 97 -14.11 -1.02 -2.26
N ALA A 98 -15.02 -0.08 -2.53
CA ALA A 98 -14.78 1.34 -2.24
C ALA A 98 -14.89 1.60 -0.74
N ARG A 99 -14.00 2.46 -0.21
CA ARG A 99 -13.98 2.85 1.22
C ARG A 99 -13.84 1.65 2.16
N SER A 100 -12.91 0.75 1.85
CA SER A 100 -12.61 -0.43 2.68
C SER A 100 -11.18 -0.38 3.25
N PRO A 101 -10.84 0.65 4.07
CA PRO A 101 -9.56 0.66 4.76
C PRO A 101 -9.41 -0.55 5.70
N ASP A 102 -10.53 -1.06 6.22
CA ASP A 102 -10.58 -2.26 7.08
C ASP A 102 -10.10 -3.52 6.36
N LEU A 103 -9.98 -3.52 5.03
CA LEU A 103 -9.47 -4.63 4.23
C LEU A 103 -8.08 -4.36 3.65
N THR A 104 -7.58 -3.13 3.72
CA THR A 104 -6.26 -2.79 3.19
C THR A 104 -5.21 -2.95 4.30
N VAL A 105 -4.28 -3.91 4.15
CA VAL A 105 -3.25 -4.21 5.17
C VAL A 105 -2.41 -2.98 5.54
N CYS A 106 -2.09 -2.12 4.58
CA CYS A 106 -1.40 -0.87 4.86
C CYS A 106 -2.20 0.03 5.82
N ASP A 107 -3.52 0.09 5.66
CA ASP A 107 -4.38 1.02 6.41
C ASP A 107 -4.70 0.50 7.82
N PHE A 108 -5.12 -0.76 7.96
CA PHE A 108 -5.52 -1.28 9.28
C PHE A 108 -4.33 -1.66 10.17
N PHE A 109 -3.15 -1.92 9.60
CA PHE A 109 -1.98 -2.36 10.35
C PHE A 109 -0.79 -1.41 10.19
N LEU A 110 -0.23 -1.29 8.99
CA LEU A 110 1.10 -0.70 8.82
C LEU A 110 1.16 0.77 9.22
N TRP A 111 0.21 1.58 8.76
CA TRP A 111 0.23 3.02 9.04
C TRP A 111 0.00 3.33 10.52
N GLY A 112 -0.84 2.53 11.21
CA GLY A 112 -0.98 2.59 12.66
C GLY A 112 0.34 2.28 13.37
N TYR A 113 0.96 1.15 13.02
CA TYR A 113 2.25 0.74 13.56
C TYR A 113 3.35 1.79 13.36
N VAL A 114 3.50 2.31 12.13
CA VAL A 114 4.50 3.33 11.83
C VAL A 114 4.24 4.61 12.62
N LYS A 115 2.98 5.05 12.72
CA LYS A 115 2.62 6.25 13.49
C LYS A 115 3.00 6.10 14.96
N ASP A 116 2.71 4.95 15.56
CA ASP A 116 3.01 4.68 16.97
C ASP A 116 4.51 4.70 17.26
N HIS A 117 5.35 4.29 16.30
CA HIS A 117 6.80 4.29 16.45
C HIS A 117 7.44 5.66 16.12
N VAL A 118 6.86 6.40 15.18
CA VAL A 118 7.36 7.71 14.76
C VAL A 118 7.11 8.77 15.83
N TYR A 119 5.94 8.75 16.47
CA TYR A 119 5.49 9.78 17.41
C TYR A 119 5.76 9.44 18.88
N VAL A 120 6.75 8.58 19.16
CA VAL A 120 7.26 8.36 20.53
C VAL A 120 8.10 9.57 20.97
N PRO A 121 7.88 10.14 22.17
CA PRO A 121 8.69 11.25 22.69
C PRO A 121 10.19 10.90 22.80
N PRO A 122 11.09 11.85 22.48
CA PRO A 122 10.81 13.20 21.99
C PRO A 122 10.26 13.19 20.55
N LEU A 123 9.29 14.05 20.26
CA LEU A 123 8.67 14.14 18.93
C LEU A 123 9.69 14.51 17.84
N PRO A 124 9.48 14.09 16.58
CA PRO A 124 10.38 14.43 15.49
C PRO A 124 10.52 15.93 15.32
N THR A 125 11.76 16.41 15.27
CA THR A 125 12.07 17.85 15.34
C THR A 125 12.21 18.52 13.97
N ASN A 126 12.44 17.72 12.92
CA ASN A 126 12.57 18.20 11.55
C ASN A 126 12.21 17.07 10.56
N LEU A 127 12.21 17.41 9.27
CA LEU A 127 11.80 16.48 8.21
C LEU A 127 12.75 15.28 8.08
N ASP A 128 14.06 15.46 8.30
CA ASP A 128 15.02 14.36 8.15
C ASP A 128 14.96 13.38 9.32
N ASP A 129 14.74 13.89 10.54
CA ASP A 129 14.42 13.07 11.72
C ASP A 129 13.11 12.29 11.50
N LEU A 130 12.06 12.94 10.99
CA LEU A 130 10.81 12.27 10.62
C LEU A 130 11.02 11.16 9.58
N LYS A 131 11.79 11.43 8.51
CA LYS A 131 12.12 10.44 7.49
C LYS A 131 12.88 9.26 8.08
N HIS A 132 13.88 9.54 8.92
CA HIS A 132 14.69 8.53 9.57
C HIS A 132 13.81 7.62 10.44
N ARG A 133 12.96 8.20 11.29
CA ARG A 133 12.02 7.44 12.13
C ARG A 133 11.05 6.59 11.34
N ILE A 134 10.48 7.10 10.25
CA ILE A 134 9.61 6.32 9.36
C ILE A 134 10.37 5.12 8.80
N THR A 135 11.58 5.33 8.28
CA THR A 135 12.41 4.25 7.74
C THR A 135 12.75 3.22 8.83
N THR A 136 13.10 3.67 10.04
CA THR A 136 13.41 2.80 11.18
C THR A 136 12.20 1.97 11.60
N ALA A 137 11.01 2.59 11.73
CA ALA A 137 9.77 1.88 12.05
C ALA A 137 9.42 0.85 10.99
N ILE A 138 9.63 1.17 9.71
CA ILE A 138 9.37 0.22 8.63
C ILE A 138 10.34 -0.96 8.68
N ASN A 139 11.62 -0.69 8.91
CA ASN A 139 12.64 -1.73 9.04
C ASN A 139 12.47 -2.59 10.30
N SER A 140 11.70 -2.15 11.30
CA SER A 140 11.36 -2.95 12.48
C SER A 140 10.15 -3.85 12.29
N VAL A 141 9.47 -3.79 11.13
CA VAL A 141 8.38 -4.72 10.83
C VAL A 141 8.97 -6.11 10.56
N HIS A 142 8.77 -7.01 11.50
CA HIS A 142 9.25 -8.39 11.40
C HIS A 142 8.26 -9.29 10.63
N ARG A 143 8.79 -10.38 10.07
CA ARG A 143 8.03 -11.39 9.33
C ARG A 143 6.78 -11.89 10.08
N ASP A 144 6.89 -12.14 11.39
CA ASP A 144 5.75 -12.65 12.17
C ASP A 144 4.60 -11.65 12.27
N MET A 145 4.90 -10.35 12.28
CA MET A 145 3.86 -9.31 12.26
C MET A 145 3.10 -9.33 10.93
N LEU A 146 3.81 -9.62 9.84
CA LEU A 146 3.24 -9.67 8.50
C LEU A 146 2.45 -10.94 8.25
N ILE A 147 2.88 -12.07 8.82
CA ILE A 147 2.06 -13.29 8.88
C ILE A 147 0.75 -13.00 9.61
N ARG A 148 0.80 -12.40 10.80
CA ARG A 148 -0.39 -12.02 11.56
C ARG A 148 -1.29 -11.05 10.81
N ALA A 149 -0.72 -10.04 10.14
CA ALA A 149 -1.48 -9.10 9.33
C ALA A 149 -2.23 -9.81 8.18
N TRP A 150 -1.71 -10.95 7.70
CA TRP A 150 -2.32 -11.71 6.62
C TRP A 150 -3.40 -12.70 7.08
N GLU A 151 -3.19 -13.31 8.25
CA GLU A 151 -4.22 -14.05 8.96
C GLU A 151 -5.41 -13.13 9.29
N GLU A 152 -5.11 -11.93 9.78
CA GLU A 152 -6.09 -10.89 10.11
C GLU A 152 -6.84 -10.39 8.87
N PHE A 153 -6.15 -10.17 7.75
CA PHE A 153 -6.81 -9.87 6.47
C PHE A 153 -7.80 -10.97 6.07
N SER A 154 -7.39 -12.23 6.15
CA SER A 154 -8.24 -13.36 5.77
C SER A 154 -9.49 -13.42 6.66
N TYR A 155 -9.30 -13.24 7.97
CA TYR A 155 -10.39 -13.14 8.94
C TYR A 155 -11.33 -11.97 8.63
N ARG A 156 -10.79 -10.78 8.33
CA ARG A 156 -11.57 -9.58 7.95
C ARG A 156 -12.42 -9.80 6.71
N ILE A 157 -11.92 -10.52 5.71
CA ILE A 157 -12.69 -10.88 4.52
C ILE A 157 -13.88 -11.79 4.88
N ASP A 158 -13.67 -12.77 5.74
CA ASP A 158 -14.73 -13.67 6.19
C ASP A 158 -15.80 -12.94 6.99
N VAL A 159 -15.40 -12.05 7.90
CA VAL A 159 -16.31 -11.19 8.66
C VAL A 159 -17.08 -10.25 7.71
N ALA A 160 -16.40 -9.61 6.74
CA ALA A 160 -17.05 -8.75 5.75
C ALA A 160 -18.12 -9.48 4.96
N ARG A 161 -17.81 -10.72 4.56
CA ARG A 161 -18.74 -11.58 3.85
C ARG A 161 -19.93 -11.97 4.72
N ALA A 162 -19.70 -12.35 5.97
CA ALA A 162 -20.75 -12.70 6.93
C ALA A 162 -21.66 -11.49 7.25
N ALA A 163 -21.09 -10.29 7.31
CA ALA A 163 -21.80 -9.04 7.55
C ALA A 163 -22.49 -8.46 6.29
N GLY A 164 -22.47 -9.17 5.15
CA GLY A 164 -23.09 -8.69 3.90
C GLY A 164 -22.43 -7.44 3.31
N GLY A 165 -21.16 -7.19 3.61
CA GLY A 165 -20.41 -6.02 3.15
C GLY A 165 -20.55 -4.77 4.03
N GLY A 166 -21.03 -4.92 5.27
CA GLY A 166 -21.04 -3.85 6.28
C GLY A 166 -19.64 -3.43 6.74
N HIS A 167 -19.56 -2.29 7.43
CA HIS A 167 -18.33 -1.81 8.07
C HIS A 167 -17.90 -2.72 9.21
N ILE A 168 -16.59 -2.87 9.40
CA ILE A 168 -16.00 -3.73 10.42
C ILE A 168 -14.97 -2.89 11.19
N GLU A 169 -15.35 -2.42 12.37
CA GLU A 169 -14.42 -1.74 13.29
C GLU A 169 -14.12 -2.66 14.49
N HIS A 170 -12.88 -2.62 14.99
CA HIS A 170 -12.44 -3.29 16.22
C HIS A 170 -12.58 -4.83 16.25
N LEU A 171 -11.90 -5.51 15.33
CA LEU A 171 -11.61 -6.95 15.41
C LEU A 171 -10.39 -7.24 16.26
#